data_AF-A0A0Q9LFY7-F1
#
_entry.id   AF-A0A0Q9LFY7-F1
#
_cell.length_a   1.000
_cell.length_b   1.000
_cell.length_c   1.000
_cell.angle_alpha   90.00
_cell.angle_beta   90.00
_cell.angle_gamma   90.00
#
_symmetry.space_group_name_H-M   'P 1'
#
loop_
_entity.id
_entity.type
_entity.pdbx_description
1 polymer ?
#
loop_
_entity_poly.entity_id
_entity_poly.type
_entity_poly.pdbx_seq_one_letter_code
_entity_poly.pdbx_strand_id
1 'polypeptide(L)'
;MVFLTFVVGAAAPAEPPFLERLLVAAAGPAVGALLGTGLIGLLVWKVTDRVQRRRAETQLKLEVLTAAFTTAVRFYMELNRFKRLDSDSLVPDEEKKKARTALDQQYLKCRAASLVLEARLEAIFEAEDSAIDFKSPDASKFQSKVPSTVWHRIDDLQTVRYMNLTGRATAQTYKTNAMGFEEKWHSGLTEDELDKDELLIPTYRGAMKTLKELLLRTKVVKIHRRRRLNRPGNHAAGLAGRSSTGTPLSSHR
;
A
#
# COMPACT_ATOMS: atom_id res chain seq x y z
N MET A 1 -87.10 -35.85 16.97
CA MET A 1 -85.84 -35.38 16.34
C MET A 1 -84.70 -36.18 16.94
N VAL A 2 -84.09 -37.08 16.17
CA VAL A 2 -82.96 -37.92 16.59
C VAL A 2 -81.80 -37.60 15.64
N PHE A 3 -80.69 -37.09 16.17
CA PHE A 3 -79.45 -36.90 15.43
C PHE A 3 -78.70 -38.24 15.40
N LEU A 4 -78.54 -38.84 14.21
CA LEU A 4 -77.64 -39.96 13.98
C LEU A 4 -76.21 -39.42 13.80
N THR A 5 -75.35 -39.64 14.79
CA THR A 5 -73.91 -39.40 14.71
C THR A 5 -73.26 -40.59 14.02
N PHE A 6 -72.76 -40.44 12.79
CA PHE A 6 -71.94 -41.45 12.13
C PHE A 6 -70.54 -41.45 12.74
N VAL A 7 -70.25 -42.47 13.56
CA VAL A 7 -68.89 -42.81 13.97
C VAL A 7 -68.24 -43.55 12.79
N VAL A 8 -67.47 -42.83 11.97
CA VAL A 8 -66.58 -43.46 10.98
C VAL A 8 -65.46 -44.14 11.77
N GLY A 9 -65.54 -45.47 11.91
CA GLY A 9 -64.50 -46.28 12.49
C GLY A 9 -63.24 -46.20 11.63
N ALA A 10 -62.25 -45.43 12.07
CA ALA A 10 -60.94 -45.39 11.45
C ALA A 10 -60.26 -46.76 11.67
N ALA A 11 -60.01 -47.49 10.60
CA ALA A 11 -59.22 -48.72 10.64
C ALA A 11 -57.84 -48.40 11.22
N ALA A 12 -57.42 -49.19 12.22
CA ALA A 12 -56.10 -49.05 12.81
C ALA A 12 -55.04 -49.27 11.71
N PRO A 13 -54.08 -48.35 11.51
CA PRO A 13 -53.06 -48.52 10.49
C PRO A 13 -52.23 -49.76 10.81
N ALA A 14 -52.03 -50.62 9.81
CA ALA A 14 -51.20 -51.81 9.93
C ALA A 14 -49.79 -51.39 10.39
N GLU A 15 -49.26 -52.07 11.41
CA GLU A 15 -47.92 -51.79 11.89
C GLU A 15 -46.89 -52.06 10.78
N PRO A 16 -45.97 -51.11 10.50
CA PRO A 16 -44.98 -51.30 9.46
C PRO A 16 -44.09 -52.50 9.77
N PRO A 17 -43.67 -53.26 8.73
CA PRO A 17 -42.85 -54.45 8.89
C PRO A 17 -41.53 -54.16 9.61
N PHE A 18 -41.04 -55.15 10.38
CA PHE A 18 -39.86 -55.02 11.24
C PHE A 18 -38.61 -54.47 10.52
N LEU A 19 -38.38 -54.86 9.26
CA LEU A 19 -37.24 -54.39 8.47
C LEU A 19 -37.30 -52.88 8.18
N GLU A 20 -38.49 -52.32 8.00
CA GLU A 20 -38.68 -50.89 7.78
C GLU A 20 -38.35 -50.10 9.06
N ARG A 21 -38.80 -50.58 10.23
CA ARG A 21 -38.44 -50.01 11.53
C ARG A 21 -36.94 -50.07 11.79
N LEU A 22 -36.29 -51.19 11.45
CA LEU A 22 -34.85 -51.38 11.61
C LEU A 22 -34.04 -50.42 10.72
N LEU A 23 -34.43 -50.27 9.45
CA LEU A 23 -33.78 -49.35 8.50
C LEU A 23 -33.95 -47.89 8.90
N VAL A 24 -35.15 -47.48 9.34
CA VAL A 24 -35.40 -46.11 9.83
C VAL A 24 -34.60 -45.82 11.10
N ALA A 25 -34.51 -46.78 12.02
CA ALA A 25 -33.72 -46.65 13.24
C ALA A 25 -32.21 -46.55 12.96
N ALA A 26 -31.70 -47.23 11.94
CA ALA A 26 -30.29 -47.18 11.54
C ALA A 26 -29.93 -45.95 10.69
N ALA A 27 -30.87 -45.42 9.91
CA ALA A 27 -30.66 -44.25 9.05
C ALA A 27 -30.42 -42.96 9.85
N GLY A 28 -31.09 -42.78 11.00
CA GLY A 28 -30.96 -41.60 11.85
C GLY A 28 -29.52 -41.32 12.32
N PRO A 29 -28.85 -42.28 12.98
CA PRO A 29 -27.45 -42.13 13.40
C PRO A 29 -26.48 -41.90 12.24
N ALA A 30 -26.67 -42.57 11.10
CA ALA A 30 -25.79 -42.43 9.94
C ALA A 30 -25.89 -41.02 9.30
N VAL A 31 -27.11 -40.51 9.11
CA VAL A 31 -27.34 -39.14 8.62
C VAL A 31 -26.85 -38.11 9.62
N GLY A 32 -27.08 -38.34 10.92
CA GLY A 32 -26.58 -37.48 11.99
C GLY A 32 -25.05 -37.39 12.02
N ALA A 33 -24.35 -38.52 11.81
CA ALA A 33 -22.89 -38.55 11.72
C ALA A 33 -22.36 -37.79 10.49
N LEU A 34 -22.98 -37.96 9.32
CA LEU A 34 -22.60 -37.24 8.10
C LEU A 34 -22.83 -35.73 8.21
N LEU A 35 -23.98 -35.31 8.76
CA LEU A 35 -24.27 -33.89 8.98
C LEU A 35 -23.37 -33.30 10.08
N GLY A 36 -23.14 -34.02 11.18
CA GLY A 36 -22.28 -33.57 12.27
C GLY A 36 -20.83 -33.40 11.84
N THR A 37 -20.27 -34.38 11.13
CA THR A 37 -18.91 -34.30 10.59
C THR A 37 -18.78 -33.23 9.50
N GLY A 38 -19.79 -33.08 8.64
CA GLY A 38 -19.85 -32.01 7.63
C GLY A 38 -19.85 -30.61 8.23
N LEU A 39 -20.67 -30.36 9.26
CA LEU A 39 -20.73 -29.07 9.94
C LEU A 39 -19.42 -28.72 10.67
N ILE A 40 -18.82 -29.70 11.37
CA ILE A 40 -17.51 -29.54 12.02
C ILE A 40 -16.43 -29.24 10.97
N GLY A 41 -16.41 -29.99 9.86
CA GLY A 41 -15.47 -29.76 8.76
C GLY A 41 -15.59 -28.36 8.16
N LEU A 42 -16.81 -27.88 7.94
CA LEU A 42 -17.07 -26.52 7.43
C LEU A 42 -16.61 -25.43 8.41
N LEU A 43 -16.81 -25.63 9.71
CA LEU A 43 -16.37 -24.70 10.74
C LEU A 43 -14.83 -24.66 10.83
N VAL A 44 -14.17 -25.82 10.86
CA VAL A 44 -12.71 -25.93 10.84
C VAL A 44 -12.12 -25.27 9.59
N TRP A 45 -12.73 -25.50 8.41
CA TRP A 45 -12.32 -24.87 7.16
C TRP A 45 -12.43 -23.35 7.23
N LYS A 46 -13.56 -22.80 7.72
CA LYS A 46 -13.74 -21.35 7.87
C LYS A 46 -12.73 -20.72 8.83
N VAL A 47 -12.43 -21.38 9.94
CA VAL A 47 -11.42 -20.90 10.90
C VAL A 47 -10.02 -20.94 10.28
N THR A 48 -9.67 -22.05 9.63
CA THR A 48 -8.37 -22.23 8.97
C THR A 48 -8.16 -21.21 7.85
N ASP A 49 -9.14 -21.02 6.97
CA ASP A 49 -9.12 -20.01 5.90
C ASP A 49 -8.95 -18.60 6.48
N ARG A 50 -9.64 -18.26 7.57
CA ARG A 50 -9.49 -16.97 8.24
C ARG A 50 -8.09 -16.74 8.80
N VAL A 51 -7.51 -17.77 9.44
CA VAL A 51 -6.14 -17.70 9.99
C VAL A 51 -5.10 -17.60 8.87
N GLN A 52 -5.24 -18.40 7.82
CA GLN A 52 -4.34 -18.35 6.66
C GLN A 52 -4.38 -16.99 5.97
N ARG A 53 -5.57 -16.41 5.77
CA ARG A 53 -5.72 -15.06 5.21
C ARG A 53 -5.05 -13.99 6.07
N ARG A 54 -5.24 -14.04 7.39
CA ARG A 54 -4.56 -13.11 8.32
C ARG A 54 -3.04 -13.24 8.25
N ARG A 55 -2.51 -14.47 8.20
CA ARG A 55 -1.07 -14.70 8.05
C ARG A 55 -0.54 -14.13 6.74
N ALA A 56 -1.22 -14.40 5.62
CA ALA A 56 -0.86 -13.87 4.31
C ALA A 56 -0.90 -12.33 4.28
N GLU A 57 -1.93 -11.72 4.88
CA GLU A 57 -2.04 -10.26 5.00
C GLU A 57 -0.87 -9.67 5.81
N THR A 58 -0.58 -10.23 6.99
CA THR A 58 0.53 -9.78 7.83
C THR A 58 1.86 -9.94 7.10
N GLN A 59 2.08 -11.07 6.41
CA GLN A 59 3.31 -11.30 5.65
C GLN A 59 3.48 -10.27 4.55
N LEU A 60 2.42 -9.95 3.79
CA LEU A 60 2.46 -8.92 2.75
C LEU A 60 2.77 -7.54 3.33
N LYS A 61 2.13 -7.17 4.44
CA LYS A 61 2.41 -5.91 5.16
C LYS A 61 3.87 -5.83 5.58
N LEU A 62 4.42 -6.90 6.15
CA LEU A 62 5.82 -6.95 6.59
C LEU A 62 6.79 -6.88 5.42
N GLU A 63 6.49 -7.53 4.29
CA GLU A 63 7.31 -7.47 3.08
C GLU A 63 7.39 -6.04 2.53
N VAL A 64 6.24 -5.38 2.37
CA VAL A 64 6.17 -3.99 1.90
C VAL A 64 6.85 -3.04 2.88
N LEU A 65 6.60 -3.20 4.18
CA LEU A 65 7.25 -2.41 5.22
C LEU A 65 8.77 -2.57 5.18
N THR A 66 9.25 -3.80 5.04
CA THR A 66 10.70 -4.09 4.96
C THR A 66 11.28 -3.41 3.73
N ALA A 67 10.66 -3.56 2.56
CA ALA A 67 11.14 -2.95 1.32
C ALA A 67 11.17 -1.40 1.41
N ALA A 68 10.14 -0.79 1.99
CA ALA A 68 10.09 0.66 2.24
C ALA A 68 11.22 1.11 3.17
N PHE A 69 11.38 0.47 4.34
CA PHE A 69 12.43 0.82 5.29
C PHE A 69 13.83 0.57 4.75
N THR A 70 14.07 -0.55 4.07
CA THR A 70 15.37 -0.82 3.45
C THR A 70 15.71 0.24 2.40
N THR A 71 14.76 0.63 1.56
CA THR A 71 14.98 1.65 0.51
C THR A 71 15.28 3.02 1.14
N ALA A 72 14.44 3.47 2.09
CA ALA A 72 14.58 4.77 2.73
C ALA A 72 15.83 4.84 3.61
N VAL A 73 16.08 3.85 4.47
CA VAL A 73 17.26 3.83 5.36
C VAL A 73 18.55 3.77 4.56
N ARG A 74 18.61 2.94 3.51
CA ARG A 74 19.81 2.84 2.66
C ARG A 74 20.15 4.19 2.04
N PHE A 75 19.16 4.91 1.50
CA PHE A 75 19.43 6.22 0.93
C PHE A 75 19.83 7.25 1.99
N TYR A 76 19.12 7.28 3.12
CA TYR A 76 19.43 8.15 4.25
C TYR A 76 20.88 7.94 4.76
N MET A 77 21.35 6.70 4.82
CA MET A 77 22.72 6.40 5.24
C MET A 77 23.76 6.91 4.23
N GLU A 78 23.53 6.76 2.92
CA GLU A 78 24.43 7.32 1.90
C GLU A 78 24.42 8.86 1.92
N LEU A 79 23.27 9.50 2.13
CA LEU A 79 23.19 10.96 2.30
C LEU A 79 24.04 11.43 3.49
N ASN A 80 23.94 10.75 4.63
CA ASN A 80 24.74 11.11 5.82
C ASN A 80 26.23 10.81 5.62
N ARG A 81 26.57 9.71 4.94
CA ARG A 81 27.95 9.38 4.62
C ARG A 81 28.56 10.46 3.74
N PHE A 82 27.87 10.85 2.67
CA PHE A 82 28.32 11.93 1.79
C PHE A 82 28.47 13.24 2.55
N LYS A 83 27.45 13.65 3.33
CA LYS A 83 27.51 14.89 4.14
C LYS A 83 28.77 14.95 5.02
N ARG A 84 29.09 13.85 5.71
CA ARG A 84 30.29 13.79 6.57
C ARG A 84 31.59 13.94 5.78
N LEU A 85 31.73 13.20 4.68
CA LEU A 85 32.93 13.26 3.83
C LEU A 85 33.10 14.62 3.15
N ASP A 86 32.00 15.23 2.72
CA ASP A 86 32.01 16.54 2.06
C ASP A 86 32.41 17.66 3.03
N SER A 87 31.90 17.60 4.28
CA SER A 87 32.19 18.57 5.34
C SER A 87 33.60 18.47 5.94
N ASP A 88 34.29 17.34 5.76
CA ASP A 88 35.62 17.12 6.32
C ASP A 88 36.68 17.72 5.38
N SER A 89 37.43 18.71 5.87
CA SER A 89 38.49 19.38 5.09
C SER A 89 39.74 18.52 4.92
N LEU A 90 39.90 17.44 5.69
CA LEU A 90 41.03 16.53 5.60
C LEU A 90 40.85 15.46 4.51
N VAL A 91 39.61 15.22 4.09
CA VAL A 91 39.29 14.23 3.04
C VAL A 91 39.71 14.79 1.68
N PRO A 92 40.54 14.06 0.89
CA PRO A 92 40.95 14.50 -0.44
C PRO A 92 39.78 14.68 -1.42
N ASP A 93 39.87 15.66 -2.32
CA ASP A 93 38.82 15.97 -3.30
C ASP A 93 38.43 14.77 -4.18
N GLU A 94 39.39 13.91 -4.53
CA GLU A 94 39.11 12.70 -5.31
C GLU A 94 38.22 11.70 -4.56
N GLU A 95 38.35 11.63 -3.23
CA GLU A 95 37.46 10.82 -2.40
C GLU A 95 36.07 11.46 -2.30
N LYS A 96 35.97 12.79 -2.18
CA LYS A 96 34.69 13.52 -2.22
C LYS A 96 33.97 13.31 -3.55
N LYS A 97 34.67 13.37 -4.68
CA LYS A 97 34.12 13.08 -6.02
C LYS A 97 33.61 11.64 -6.14
N LYS A 98 34.36 10.65 -5.61
CA LYS A 98 33.91 9.26 -5.56
C LYS A 98 32.65 9.09 -4.71
N ALA A 99 32.62 9.71 -3.53
CA ALA A 99 31.45 9.70 -2.65
C ALA A 99 30.22 10.33 -3.33
N ARG A 100 30.42 11.45 -4.04
CA ARG A 100 29.36 12.09 -4.83
C ARG A 100 28.83 11.17 -5.92
N THR A 101 29.70 10.51 -6.68
CA THR A 101 29.30 9.57 -7.73
C THR A 101 28.51 8.40 -7.15
N ALA A 102 28.94 7.86 -6.01
CA ALA A 102 28.23 6.79 -5.31
C ALA A 102 26.83 7.25 -4.83
N LEU A 103 26.73 8.48 -4.32
CA LEU A 103 25.46 9.07 -3.91
C LEU A 103 24.50 9.25 -5.10
N ASP A 104 24.97 9.78 -6.23
CA ASP A 104 24.16 9.96 -7.45
C ASP A 104 23.62 8.61 -7.96
N GLN A 105 24.46 7.56 -7.98
CA GLN A 105 24.02 6.21 -8.33
C GLN A 105 23.00 5.64 -7.34
N GLN A 106 23.19 5.87 -6.04
CA GLN A 106 22.25 5.41 -5.03
C GLN A 106 20.91 6.15 -5.14
N TYR A 107 20.92 7.45 -5.41
CA TYR A 107 19.71 8.25 -5.64
C TYR A 107 18.87 7.68 -6.78
N LEU A 108 19.47 7.41 -7.94
CA LEU A 108 18.75 6.82 -9.08
C LEU A 108 18.13 5.45 -8.75
N LYS A 109 18.90 4.58 -8.06
CA LYS A 109 18.41 3.27 -7.62
C LYS A 109 17.24 3.38 -6.64
N CYS A 110 17.37 4.25 -5.64
CA CYS A 110 16.32 4.46 -4.65
C CYS A 110 15.08 5.12 -5.26
N ARG A 111 15.23 6.09 -6.17
CA ARG A 111 14.08 6.73 -6.83
C ARG A 111 13.29 5.74 -7.67
N ALA A 112 13.96 4.89 -8.44
CA ALA A 112 13.29 3.83 -9.20
C ALA A 112 12.56 2.83 -8.28
N ALA A 113 13.20 2.37 -7.20
CA ALA A 113 12.58 1.50 -6.22
C ALA A 113 11.39 2.17 -5.50
N SER A 114 11.51 3.46 -5.23
CA SER A 114 10.49 4.27 -4.56
C SER A 114 9.22 4.40 -5.39
N LEU A 115 9.34 4.65 -6.70
CA LEU A 115 8.19 4.68 -7.62
C LEU A 115 7.45 3.33 -7.66
N VAL A 116 8.20 2.22 -7.71
CA VAL A 116 7.60 0.88 -7.68
C VAL A 116 6.91 0.61 -6.34
N LEU A 117 7.52 1.03 -5.23
CA LEU A 117 6.93 0.88 -3.90
C LEU A 117 5.67 1.72 -3.74
N GLU A 118 5.65 2.95 -4.25
CA GLU A 118 4.48 3.82 -4.24
C GLU A 118 3.30 3.19 -4.97
N ALA A 119 3.51 2.73 -6.21
CA ALA A 119 2.49 2.04 -6.99
C ALA A 119 2.02 0.74 -6.30
N ARG A 120 2.94 0.00 -5.66
CA ARG A 120 2.60 -1.20 -4.89
C ARG A 120 1.76 -0.86 -3.66
N LEU A 121 2.06 0.23 -2.95
CA LEU A 121 1.30 0.71 -1.80
C LEU A 121 -0.12 1.11 -2.23
N GLU A 122 -0.25 1.85 -3.32
CA GLU A 122 -1.54 2.25 -3.89
C GLU A 122 -2.38 1.04 -4.32
N ALA A 123 -1.76 0.01 -4.90
CA ALA A 123 -2.45 -1.20 -5.31
C ALA A 123 -2.90 -2.10 -4.13
N ILE A 124 -2.14 -2.12 -3.03
CA ILE A 124 -2.36 -3.02 -1.89
C ILE A 124 -3.28 -2.41 -0.84
N PHE A 125 -3.20 -1.11 -0.60
CA PHE A 125 -3.90 -0.45 0.50
C PHE A 125 -4.99 0.46 -0.04
N GLU A 126 -6.21 0.30 0.47
CA GLU A 126 -7.34 1.12 0.03
C GLU A 126 -7.16 2.51 0.63
N ALA A 127 -7.46 3.53 -0.16
CA ALA A 127 -7.77 4.83 0.42
C ALA A 127 -9.09 4.67 1.18
N GLU A 128 -9.00 4.38 2.47
CA GLU A 128 -10.17 4.25 3.35
C GLU A 128 -10.84 5.63 3.39
N ASP A 129 -11.93 5.82 2.62
CA ASP A 129 -12.66 7.07 2.33
C ASP A 129 -12.03 8.27 3.04
N SER A 130 -10.88 8.69 2.52
CA SER A 130 -10.06 9.67 3.19
C SER A 130 -10.64 11.02 2.82
N ALA A 131 -11.70 11.40 3.52
CA ALA A 131 -11.86 12.79 3.90
C ALA A 131 -10.57 13.16 4.63
N ILE A 132 -9.57 13.58 3.86
CA ILE A 132 -8.44 14.33 4.37
C ILE A 132 -9.12 15.52 5.05
N ASP A 133 -9.01 15.59 6.37
CA ASP A 133 -9.59 16.69 7.11
C ASP A 133 -8.71 17.92 6.86
N PHE A 134 -8.93 18.55 5.70
CA PHE A 134 -8.18 19.70 5.20
C PHE A 134 -8.39 20.97 6.05
N LYS A 135 -9.26 20.92 7.07
CA LYS A 135 -9.66 22.09 7.85
C LYS A 135 -8.66 22.49 8.93
N SER A 136 -7.57 21.74 9.14
CA SER A 136 -6.55 22.15 10.11
C SER A 136 -5.55 23.12 9.49
N PRO A 137 -5.51 24.40 9.89
CA PRO A 137 -4.48 25.35 9.46
C PRO A 137 -3.09 25.02 10.00
N ASP A 138 -3.01 24.09 10.96
CA ASP A 138 -1.77 23.58 11.50
C ASP A 138 -1.22 22.47 10.58
N ALA A 139 -0.20 22.81 9.77
CA ALA A 139 0.49 21.90 8.85
C ALA A 139 1.06 20.66 9.58
N SER A 140 1.31 20.75 10.89
CA SER A 140 1.74 19.60 11.70
C SER A 140 0.65 18.53 11.87
N LYS A 141 -0.61 18.87 11.61
CA LYS A 141 -1.77 17.96 11.70
C LYS A 141 -2.16 17.32 10.36
N PHE A 142 -1.40 17.56 9.29
CA PHE A 142 -1.63 16.86 8.01
C PHE A 142 -1.25 15.38 8.15
N GLN A 143 -2.23 14.58 8.56
CA GLN A 143 -2.12 13.12 8.65
C GLN A 143 -2.84 12.50 7.46
N SER A 144 -2.13 12.31 6.35
CA SER A 144 -2.63 11.43 5.31
C SER A 144 -2.87 10.05 5.91
N LYS A 145 -4.05 9.49 5.66
CA LYS A 145 -4.43 8.14 6.08
C LYS A 145 -4.04 7.09 5.05
N VAL A 146 -3.41 7.50 3.94
CA VAL A 146 -3.06 6.63 2.82
C VAL A 146 -1.56 6.34 2.85
N PRO A 147 -1.14 5.05 2.95
CA PRO A 147 0.28 4.69 3.01
C PRO A 147 1.11 5.20 1.83
N SER A 148 0.58 5.19 0.60
CA SER A 148 1.29 5.68 -0.60
C SER A 148 1.63 7.17 -0.49
N THR A 149 0.70 8.00 0.01
CA THR A 149 0.97 9.44 0.21
C THR A 149 2.05 9.68 1.26
N VAL A 150 2.06 8.93 2.37
CA VAL A 150 3.12 9.08 3.38
C VAL A 150 4.46 8.58 2.84
N TRP A 151 4.46 7.57 1.99
CA TRP A 151 5.66 7.13 1.28
C TRP A 151 6.18 8.19 0.29
N HIS A 152 5.29 8.81 -0.49
CA HIS A 152 5.64 9.93 -1.38
C HIS A 152 6.34 11.05 -0.60
N ARG A 153 5.75 11.45 0.53
CA ARG A 153 6.34 12.43 1.45
C ARG A 153 7.76 12.07 1.90
N ILE A 154 8.00 10.80 2.21
CA ILE A 154 9.34 10.31 2.60
C ILE A 154 10.31 10.50 1.43
N ASP A 155 9.90 10.17 0.22
CA ASP A 155 10.73 10.30 -0.98
C ASP A 155 11.04 11.76 -1.31
N ASP A 156 10.07 12.66 -1.19
CA ASP A 156 10.26 14.11 -1.39
C ASP A 156 11.28 14.68 -0.41
N LEU A 157 11.15 14.37 0.88
CA LEU A 157 12.08 14.82 1.92
C LEU A 157 13.51 14.34 1.64
N GLN A 158 13.69 13.10 1.19
CA GLN A 158 15.00 12.56 0.83
C GLN A 158 15.53 13.18 -0.47
N THR A 159 14.66 13.44 -1.45
CA THR A 159 15.00 14.09 -2.71
C THR A 159 15.46 15.52 -2.48
N VAL A 160 14.73 16.31 -1.70
CA VAL A 160 15.14 17.67 -1.33
C VAL A 160 16.49 17.64 -0.61
N ARG A 161 16.65 16.77 0.39
CA ARG A 161 17.92 16.65 1.12
C ARG A 161 19.09 16.29 0.20
N TYR A 162 18.87 15.38 -0.74
CA TYR A 162 19.83 15.07 -1.79
C TYR A 162 20.18 16.30 -2.61
N MET A 163 19.19 17.05 -3.09
CA MET A 163 19.42 18.26 -3.88
C MET A 163 20.18 19.33 -3.09
N ASN A 164 19.88 19.50 -1.79
CA ASN A 164 20.59 20.44 -0.90
C ASN A 164 22.06 20.05 -0.75
N LEU A 165 22.33 18.80 -0.36
CA LEU A 165 23.70 18.30 -0.18
C LEU A 165 24.51 18.34 -1.48
N THR A 166 23.82 18.21 -2.61
CA THR A 166 24.49 18.16 -3.91
C THR A 166 24.67 19.51 -4.60
N GLY A 167 24.17 20.59 -3.99
CA GLY A 167 24.16 21.93 -4.59
C GLY A 167 23.24 22.04 -5.81
N ARG A 168 22.27 21.12 -5.95
CA ARG A 168 21.31 21.06 -7.07
C ARG A 168 19.91 21.56 -6.69
N ALA A 169 19.70 21.97 -5.45
CA ALA A 169 18.42 22.54 -5.02
C ALA A 169 18.16 23.87 -5.73
N THR A 170 16.94 24.03 -6.22
CA THR A 170 16.46 25.25 -6.87
C THR A 170 15.16 25.70 -6.21
N ALA A 171 14.76 26.97 -6.40
CA ALA A 171 13.45 27.44 -5.94
C ALA A 171 12.31 26.56 -6.48
N GLN A 172 12.40 26.09 -7.73
CA GLN A 172 11.42 25.18 -8.30
C GLN A 172 11.41 23.80 -7.61
N THR A 173 12.57 23.31 -7.18
CA THR A 173 12.68 22.07 -6.39
C THR A 173 11.89 22.22 -5.08
N TYR A 174 12.10 23.31 -4.33
CA TYR A 174 11.38 23.56 -3.07
C TYR A 174 9.88 23.73 -3.32
N LYS A 175 9.51 24.57 -4.28
CA LYS A 175 8.11 24.78 -4.68
C LYS A 175 7.37 23.49 -4.99
N THR A 176 7.99 22.61 -5.79
CA THR A 176 7.38 21.33 -6.19
C THR A 176 7.19 20.40 -4.99
N ASN A 177 8.18 20.32 -4.10
CA ASN A 177 8.15 19.42 -2.93
C ASN A 177 7.35 20.01 -1.75
N ALA A 178 7.11 21.32 -1.72
CA ALA A 178 6.26 21.99 -0.73
C ALA A 178 4.77 21.88 -1.11
N MET A 179 4.41 22.27 -2.34
CA MET A 179 3.00 22.48 -2.74
C MET A 179 2.28 21.28 -3.33
N GLY A 180 3.00 20.27 -3.79
CA GLY A 180 2.43 19.02 -4.28
C GLY A 180 1.38 19.06 -5.39
N PHE A 181 0.71 17.92 -5.60
CA PHE A 181 -0.35 17.72 -6.61
C PHE A 181 -1.70 18.17 -6.05
N GLU A 182 -2.42 19.03 -6.79
CA GLU A 182 -3.68 19.68 -6.37
C GLU A 182 -3.56 20.53 -5.09
N GLU A 183 -2.48 21.30 -4.94
CA GLU A 183 -2.30 22.25 -3.82
C GLU A 183 -2.19 21.57 -2.43
N LYS A 184 -1.66 20.34 -2.39
CA LYS A 184 -1.52 19.53 -1.16
C LYS A 184 -0.07 19.40 -0.74
N TRP A 185 0.21 19.60 0.55
CA TRP A 185 1.54 19.46 1.15
C TRP A 185 2.16 18.08 0.91
N HIS A 186 3.19 18.02 0.06
CA HIS A 186 3.91 16.80 -0.36
C HIS A 186 4.90 16.33 0.71
N SER A 187 5.89 17.18 1.02
CA SER A 187 6.88 16.93 2.07
C SER A 187 6.37 17.24 3.49
N GLY A 188 5.29 18.02 3.59
CA GLY A 188 4.77 18.59 4.85
C GLY A 188 5.70 19.64 5.48
N LEU A 189 6.49 20.34 4.66
CA LEU A 189 7.30 21.50 5.01
C LEU A 189 7.05 22.61 3.98
N THR A 190 7.21 23.88 4.40
CA THR A 190 7.18 25.04 3.49
C THR A 190 8.44 25.14 2.63
N GLU A 191 8.39 25.94 1.57
CA GLU A 191 9.57 26.19 0.72
C GLU A 191 10.78 26.67 1.54
N ASP A 192 10.55 27.57 2.50
CA ASP A 192 11.57 28.14 3.40
C ASP A 192 12.02 27.19 4.52
N GLU A 193 11.31 26.08 4.73
CA GLU A 193 11.68 25.04 5.69
C GLU A 193 12.48 23.91 5.02
N LEU A 194 12.30 23.74 3.71
CA LEU A 194 12.95 22.69 2.93
C LEU A 194 14.45 22.90 2.72
N ASP A 195 14.98 24.11 2.97
CA ASP A 195 16.43 24.36 2.98
C ASP A 195 17.11 23.98 4.31
N LYS A 196 16.33 23.72 5.37
CA LYS A 196 16.81 23.49 6.75
C LYS A 196 16.96 22.00 7.06
N ASP A 197 18.19 21.49 7.08
CA ASP A 197 18.46 20.07 7.35
C ASP A 197 17.97 19.65 8.76
N GLU A 198 17.97 20.57 9.72
CA GLU A 198 17.42 20.39 11.07
C GLU A 198 15.91 20.15 11.11
N LEU A 199 15.17 20.57 10.07
CA LEU A 199 13.73 20.28 9.94
C LEU A 199 13.48 19.06 9.05
N LEU A 200 14.27 18.87 8.00
CA LEU A 200 14.14 17.71 7.09
C LEU A 200 14.27 16.38 7.83
N ILE A 201 15.28 16.23 8.69
CA ILE A 201 15.57 14.94 9.35
C ILE A 201 14.46 14.53 10.34
N PRO A 202 14.02 15.38 11.29
CA PRO A 202 12.92 15.02 12.18
C PRO A 202 11.62 14.75 11.42
N THR A 203 11.32 15.54 10.39
CA THR A 203 10.12 15.36 9.56
C THR A 203 10.15 14.02 8.82
N TYR A 204 11.30 13.66 8.24
CA TYR A 204 11.51 12.34 7.62
C TYR A 204 11.29 11.20 8.62
N ARG A 205 11.86 11.31 9.83
CA ARG A 205 11.68 10.29 10.89
C ARG A 205 10.22 10.18 11.33
N GLY A 206 9.53 11.32 11.44
CA GLY A 206 8.10 11.38 11.72
C GLY A 206 7.29 10.64 10.66
N ALA A 207 7.54 10.94 9.38
CA ALA A 207 6.87 10.28 8.25
C ALA A 207 7.13 8.76 8.21
N MET A 208 8.36 8.32 8.48
CA MET A 208 8.70 6.89 8.59
C MET A 208 7.91 6.18 9.72
N LYS A 209 7.77 6.85 10.88
CA LYS A 209 6.95 6.34 11.99
C LYS A 209 5.48 6.23 11.60
N THR A 210 4.93 7.28 10.98
CA THR A 210 3.55 7.32 10.50
C THR A 210 3.28 6.24 9.46
N LEU A 211 4.19 6.03 8.50
CA LEU A 211 4.05 4.97 7.49
C LEU A 211 3.98 3.59 8.13
N LYS A 212 4.86 3.29 9.10
CA LYS A 212 4.82 2.02 9.84
C LYS A 212 3.46 1.80 10.52
N GLU A 213 2.98 2.80 11.25
CA GLU A 213 1.69 2.72 11.95
C GLU A 213 0.52 2.54 10.98
N LEU A 214 0.54 3.26 9.86
CA LEU A 214 -0.43 3.13 8.78
C LEU A 214 -0.42 1.73 8.17
N LEU A 215 0.73 1.20 7.77
CA LEU A 215 0.83 -0.12 7.14
C LEU A 215 0.32 -1.25 8.04
N LEU A 216 0.53 -1.14 9.35
CA LEU A 216 0.07 -2.15 10.30
C LEU A 216 -1.46 -2.08 10.51
N ARG A 217 -2.05 -0.87 10.51
CA ARG A 217 -3.49 -0.68 10.78
C ARG A 217 -4.37 -0.76 9.54
N THR A 218 -3.90 -0.30 8.38
CA THR A 218 -4.69 -0.22 7.15
C THR A 218 -4.96 -1.62 6.62
N LYS A 219 -6.21 -1.90 6.22
CA LYS A 219 -6.57 -3.20 5.64
C LYS A 219 -5.96 -3.34 4.25
N VAL A 220 -5.49 -4.53 3.93
CA VAL A 220 -5.12 -4.87 2.55
C VAL A 220 -6.39 -4.99 1.73
N VAL A 221 -6.45 -4.28 0.59
CA VAL A 221 -7.50 -4.45 -0.41
C VAL A 221 -7.51 -5.91 -0.80
N LYS A 222 -8.66 -6.57 -0.66
CA LYS A 222 -8.84 -7.84 -1.35
C LYS A 222 -8.69 -7.52 -2.82
N ILE A 223 -7.55 -7.89 -3.40
CA ILE A 223 -7.36 -7.95 -4.85
C ILE A 223 -8.36 -9.00 -5.32
N HIS A 224 -9.63 -8.60 -5.42
CA HIS A 224 -10.59 -9.28 -6.25
C HIS A 224 -9.89 -9.22 -7.58
N ARG A 225 -9.43 -10.38 -8.07
CA ARG A 225 -9.00 -10.55 -9.46
C ARG A 225 -10.05 -9.84 -10.28
N ARG A 226 -9.81 -8.58 -10.62
CA ARG A 226 -10.61 -7.87 -11.60
C ARG A 226 -10.28 -8.68 -12.83
N ARG A 227 -11.17 -9.61 -13.18
CA ARG A 227 -11.39 -10.10 -14.54
C ARG A 227 -11.77 -8.88 -15.41
N ARG A 228 -10.89 -7.88 -15.47
CA ARG A 228 -10.77 -6.91 -16.54
C ARG A 228 -9.55 -7.32 -17.36
N LEU A 229 -9.50 -8.60 -17.71
CA LEU A 229 -8.87 -8.99 -18.97
C LEU A 229 -9.86 -8.57 -20.05
N ASN A 230 -9.39 -7.77 -21.00
CA ASN A 230 -10.03 -7.45 -22.27
C ASN A 230 -11.23 -6.49 -22.20
N ARG A 231 -10.94 -5.19 -22.08
CA ARG A 231 -11.62 -4.22 -22.95
C ARG A 231 -10.59 -3.78 -24.02
N PRO A 232 -10.49 -4.51 -25.16
CA PRO A 232 -9.73 -4.02 -26.30
C PRO A 232 -10.50 -2.85 -26.89
N GLY A 233 -9.99 -1.63 -26.73
CA GLY A 233 -10.60 -0.46 -27.34
C GLY A 233 -10.04 0.85 -26.81
N ASN A 234 -9.25 1.51 -27.66
CA ASN A 234 -9.06 2.97 -27.72
C ASN A 234 -7.92 3.65 -26.93
N HIS A 235 -6.69 3.14 -26.97
CA HIS A 235 -5.51 3.97 -26.68
C HIS A 235 -4.37 3.87 -27.72
N ALA A 236 -4.70 3.64 -28.99
CA ALA A 236 -3.76 3.72 -30.10
C ALA A 236 -3.74 5.09 -30.82
N ALA A 237 -4.29 6.15 -30.22
CA ALA A 237 -4.25 7.49 -30.79
C ALA A 237 -3.62 8.47 -29.78
N GLY A 238 -2.34 8.81 -29.95
CA GLY A 238 -1.75 9.90 -29.17
C GLY A 238 -0.23 10.03 -29.15
N LEU A 239 0.55 9.07 -29.68
CA LEU A 239 2.03 9.13 -29.62
C LEU A 239 2.74 9.35 -30.97
N ALA A 240 2.02 9.79 -32.00
CA ALA A 240 2.62 10.25 -33.25
C ALA A 240 2.40 11.76 -33.39
N GLY A 241 3.44 12.57 -33.15
CA GLY A 241 3.40 14.00 -33.51
C GLY A 241 4.17 14.95 -32.60
N ARG A 242 5.47 14.73 -32.38
CA ARG A 242 6.38 15.83 -32.02
C ARG A 242 7.66 15.72 -32.83
N SER A 243 7.55 16.09 -34.09
CA SER A 243 8.67 16.40 -34.98
C SER A 243 9.45 17.58 -34.39
N SER A 244 10.73 17.34 -34.10
CA SER A 244 11.70 18.37 -33.73
C SER A 244 11.91 19.34 -34.90
N THR A 245 11.46 20.58 -34.77
CA THR A 245 11.96 21.67 -35.61
C THR A 245 13.31 22.10 -35.06
N GLY A 246 14.38 21.76 -35.78
CA GLY A 246 15.73 22.18 -35.47
C GLY A 246 15.89 23.69 -35.66
N THR A 247 16.46 24.35 -34.65
CA THR A 247 16.91 25.74 -34.73
C THR A 247 18.31 25.76 -35.37
N PRO A 248 18.55 26.52 -36.45
CA PRO A 248 19.89 26.64 -37.02
C PRO A 248 20.79 27.52 -36.12
N LEU A 249 22.00 27.04 -35.89
CA LEU A 249 23.11 27.78 -35.30
C LEU A 249 23.54 28.91 -36.25
N SER A 250 23.30 30.17 -35.89
CA SER A 250 23.98 31.30 -36.54
C SER A 250 25.39 31.42 -35.99
N SER A 251 26.39 31.15 -36.83
CA SER A 251 27.75 31.58 -36.60
C SER A 251 27.86 33.08 -36.88
N HIS A 252 28.30 33.85 -35.90
CA HIS A 252 28.87 35.17 -36.15
C HIS A 252 30.31 35.20 -35.66
N ARG A 253 31.17 35.61 -36.59
CA ARG A 253 32.55 36.05 -36.39
C ARG A 253 32.58 37.33 -35.57
#